data_AF-A0A3A4UWD7-F1
#
_entry.id   AF-A0A3A4UWD7-F1
#
_cell.length_a   1.000
_cell.length_b   1.000
_cell.length_c   1.000
_cell.angle_alpha   90.00
_cell.angle_beta   90.00
_cell.angle_gamma   90.00
#
_symmetry.space_group_name_H-M   'P 1'
#
loop_
_entity.id
_entity.type
_entity.pdbx_description
1 polymer ?
#
loop_
_entity_poly.entity_id
_entity_poly.type
_entity_poly.pdbx_seq_one_letter_code
_entity_poly.pdbx_strand_id
1 'polypeptide(L)'
;MEYVEFEKFPESITSISSQFEAIYNQSKISEENGLHLIAGPGYRKELEFLVKDYLIRSDSKNEEKIKKELLGTAIKRIKEKRIEACASRAAWLGNDETHYVRKWEDKDLEDLKNLIKMVVDWIDLVERSDEYEAAMPSPEVPVF
;
A
#
# COMPACT_ATOMS: atom_id res chain seq x y z
N MET A 1 14.11 27.06 4.37
CA MET A 1 13.55 25.79 3.88
C MET A 1 13.50 24.87 5.07
N GLU A 2 12.32 24.52 5.55
CA GLU A 2 12.19 23.38 6.44
C GLU A 2 12.57 22.13 5.63
N TYR A 3 13.38 21.26 6.24
CA TYR A 3 13.74 19.99 5.62
C TYR A 3 12.60 19.01 5.83
N VAL A 4 12.02 18.50 4.75
CA VAL A 4 11.06 17.40 4.81
C VAL A 4 11.81 16.13 5.17
N GLU A 5 11.47 15.50 6.29
CA GLU A 5 12.05 14.21 6.68
C GLU A 5 11.38 13.08 5.90
N PHE A 6 12.20 12.24 5.26
CA PHE A 6 11.68 11.12 4.48
C PHE A 6 11.12 10.05 5.42
N GLU A 7 9.92 9.59 5.10
CA GLU A 7 9.34 8.42 5.73
C GLU A 7 10.13 7.18 5.36
N LYS A 8 10.41 6.35 6.37
CA LYS A 8 11.12 5.09 6.21
C LYS A 8 10.14 3.95 6.36
N PHE A 9 10.21 3.01 5.44
CA PHE A 9 9.37 1.82 5.46
C PHE A 9 10.18 0.57 5.86
N PRO A 10 9.52 -0.48 6.38
CA PRO A 10 10.17 -1.77 6.63
C PRO A 10 10.86 -2.31 5.36
N GLU A 11 11.94 -3.09 5.54
CA GLU A 11 12.71 -3.67 4.43
C GLU A 11 11.87 -4.64 3.57
N SER A 12 10.95 -5.37 4.20
CA SER A 12 9.95 -6.21 3.52
C SER A 12 9.14 -5.41 2.49
N ILE A 13 8.84 -4.14 2.78
CA ILE A 13 8.05 -3.26 1.91
C ILE A 13 8.90 -2.66 0.80
N THR A 14 10.07 -2.13 1.14
CA THR A 14 10.95 -1.48 0.14
C THR A 14 11.55 -2.48 -0.84
N SER A 15 11.74 -3.74 -0.42
CA SER A 15 12.16 -4.84 -1.29
C SER A 15 11.05 -5.30 -2.26
N ILE A 16 9.78 -5.17 -1.86
CA ILE A 16 8.63 -5.42 -2.74
C ILE A 16 8.44 -4.27 -3.74
N SER A 17 8.44 -3.02 -3.25
CA SER A 17 8.14 -1.84 -4.08
C SER A 17 8.97 -0.63 -3.67
N SER A 18 10.12 -0.45 -4.31
CA SER A 18 10.93 0.77 -4.14
C SER A 18 10.27 2.01 -4.77
N GLN A 19 9.43 1.83 -5.79
CA GLN A 19 8.67 2.92 -6.39
C GLN A 19 7.57 3.43 -5.46
N PHE A 20 6.95 2.56 -4.64
CA PHE A 20 6.02 2.98 -3.60
C PHE A 20 6.68 4.01 -2.66
N GLU A 21 7.83 3.69 -2.06
CA GLU A 21 8.54 4.59 -1.14
C GLU A 21 8.89 5.95 -1.79
N ALA A 22 9.34 5.92 -3.05
CA ALA A 22 9.67 7.13 -3.80
C ALA A 22 8.43 8.02 -4.01
N ILE A 23 7.28 7.43 -4.35
CA ILE A 23 6.04 8.16 -4.58
C ILE A 23 5.45 8.66 -3.24
N TYR A 24 5.50 7.86 -2.16
CA TYR A 24 5.09 8.28 -0.81
C TYR A 24 5.79 9.57 -0.43
N ASN A 25 7.13 9.56 -0.51
CA ASN A 25 7.94 10.67 -0.04
C ASN A 25 7.77 11.92 -0.91
N GLN A 26 7.58 11.79 -2.22
CA GLN A 26 7.21 12.93 -3.07
C GLN A 26 5.84 13.50 -2.73
N SER A 27 4.88 12.64 -2.37
CA SER A 27 3.54 13.05 -1.92
C SER A 27 3.61 13.77 -0.57
N LYS A 28 4.41 13.26 0.37
CA LYS A 28 4.69 13.89 1.68
C LYS A 28 5.33 15.26 1.53
N ILE A 29 6.36 15.38 0.68
CA ILE A 29 6.96 16.69 0.38
C ILE A 29 5.91 17.66 -0.15
N SER A 30 5.04 17.20 -1.05
CA SER A 30 3.96 18.04 -1.58
C SER A 30 2.98 18.47 -0.48
N GLU A 31 2.57 17.55 0.39
CA GLU A 31 1.69 17.82 1.54
C GLU A 31 2.30 18.84 2.50
N GLU A 32 3.55 18.64 2.93
CA GLU A 32 4.25 19.53 3.88
C GLU A 32 4.50 20.93 3.31
N ASN A 33 4.52 21.07 1.98
CA ASN A 33 4.60 22.37 1.30
C ASN A 33 3.21 22.97 0.97
N GLY A 34 2.12 22.40 1.49
CA GLY A 34 0.76 22.90 1.28
C GLY A 34 0.16 22.60 -0.10
N LEU A 35 0.80 21.74 -0.90
CA LEU A 35 0.36 21.36 -2.24
C LEU A 35 -0.64 20.18 -2.20
N HIS A 36 -1.69 20.31 -1.38
CA HIS A 36 -2.64 19.23 -1.10
C HIS A 36 -3.32 18.67 -2.37
N LEU A 37 -3.60 19.53 -3.37
CA LEU A 37 -4.20 19.12 -4.66
C LEU A 37 -3.34 18.15 -5.48
N ILE A 38 -2.05 18.02 -5.14
CA ILE A 38 -1.11 17.10 -5.80
C ILE A 38 -0.73 15.95 -4.85
N ALA A 39 -0.66 16.23 -3.55
CA ALA A 39 -0.37 15.21 -2.53
C ALA A 39 -1.39 14.08 -2.54
N GLY A 40 -2.70 14.37 -2.50
CA GLY A 40 -3.77 13.36 -2.51
C GLY A 40 -3.68 12.38 -3.71
N PRO A 41 -3.60 12.88 -4.96
CA PRO A 41 -3.33 12.05 -6.12
C PRO A 41 -2.03 11.24 -6.04
N GLY A 42 -0.99 11.79 -5.42
CA GLY A 42 0.28 11.11 -5.16
C GLY A 42 0.11 9.91 -4.22
N TYR A 43 -0.57 10.11 -3.08
CA TYR A 43 -0.92 9.05 -2.12
C TYR A 43 -1.83 7.98 -2.72
N ARG A 44 -2.73 8.36 -3.64
CA ARG A 44 -3.40 7.34 -4.45
C ARG A 44 -2.35 6.55 -5.24
N LYS A 45 -1.53 7.23 -6.05
CA LYS A 45 -0.64 6.58 -7.02
C LYS A 45 0.26 5.55 -6.34
N GLU A 46 0.85 5.88 -5.21
CA GLU A 46 1.72 4.92 -4.50
C GLU A 46 0.99 3.65 -4.06
N LEU A 47 -0.27 3.72 -3.61
CA LEU A 47 -1.06 2.56 -3.23
C LEU A 47 -1.22 1.61 -4.42
N GLU A 48 -1.36 2.16 -5.63
CA GLU A 48 -1.42 1.35 -6.84
C GLU A 48 -0.13 0.58 -7.07
N PHE A 49 1.03 1.21 -6.89
CA PHE A 49 2.33 0.57 -7.02
C PHE A 49 2.51 -0.52 -5.97
N LEU A 50 2.28 -0.19 -4.69
CA LEU A 50 2.42 -1.15 -3.59
C LEU A 50 1.54 -2.39 -3.80
N VAL A 51 0.25 -2.21 -4.10
CA VAL A 51 -0.69 -3.32 -4.29
C VAL A 51 -0.30 -4.19 -5.47
N LYS A 52 0.05 -3.57 -6.62
CA LYS A 52 0.40 -4.33 -7.81
C LYS A 52 1.72 -5.08 -7.63
N ASP A 53 2.73 -4.43 -7.06
CA ASP A 53 4.03 -5.05 -6.81
C ASP A 53 3.93 -6.19 -5.78
N TYR A 54 3.12 -6.03 -4.73
CA TYR A 54 2.80 -7.11 -3.78
C TYR A 54 2.15 -8.32 -4.46
N LEU A 55 1.20 -8.09 -5.37
CA LEU A 55 0.58 -9.18 -6.13
C LEU A 55 1.59 -9.86 -7.08
N ILE A 56 2.45 -9.08 -7.74
CA ILE A 56 3.49 -9.59 -8.64
C ILE A 56 4.51 -10.45 -7.88
N ARG A 57 4.85 -10.07 -6.65
CA ARG A 57 5.74 -10.84 -5.76
C ARG A 57 5.24 -12.27 -5.57
N SER A 58 3.93 -12.45 -5.38
CA SER A 58 3.30 -13.77 -5.18
C SER A 58 2.86 -14.48 -6.47
N ASP A 59 2.69 -13.75 -7.58
CA ASP A 59 2.18 -14.27 -8.87
C ASP A 59 2.93 -13.66 -10.07
N SER A 60 4.25 -13.87 -10.10
CA SER A 60 5.15 -13.29 -11.13
C SER A 60 4.78 -13.70 -12.56
N LYS A 61 4.13 -14.86 -12.74
CA LYS A 61 3.66 -15.33 -14.06
C LYS A 61 2.61 -14.42 -14.68
N ASN A 62 1.87 -13.67 -13.86
CA ASN A 62 0.81 -12.77 -14.31
C ASN A 62 1.23 -11.29 -14.25
N GLU A 63 2.53 -10.99 -14.16
CA GLU A 63 3.04 -9.63 -13.98
C GLU A 63 2.46 -8.62 -14.99
N GLU A 64 2.58 -8.92 -16.28
CA GLU A 64 2.07 -8.04 -17.35
C GLU A 64 0.56 -7.82 -17.28
N LYS A 65 -0.18 -8.81 -16.79
CA LYS A 65 -1.63 -8.69 -16.58
C LYS A 65 -1.92 -7.79 -15.38
N ILE A 66 -1.24 -8.00 -14.25
CA ILE A 66 -1.43 -7.24 -13.01
C ILE A 66 -1.10 -5.75 -13.24
N LYS A 67 -0.02 -5.44 -13.96
CA LYS A 67 0.37 -4.05 -14.29
C LYS A 67 -0.74 -3.30 -15.04
N LYS A 68 -1.44 -3.98 -15.94
CA LYS A 68 -2.50 -3.40 -16.80
C LYS A 68 -3.88 -3.37 -16.13
N GLU A 69 -4.06 -4.04 -15.01
CA GLU A 69 -5.33 -4.05 -14.29
C GLU A 69 -5.62 -2.68 -13.65
N LEU A 70 -6.90 -2.31 -13.60
CA LEU A 70 -7.34 -1.21 -12.76
C LEU A 70 -7.06 -1.58 -11.29
N LEU A 71 -6.66 -0.61 -10.46
CA LEU A 71 -6.33 -0.88 -9.06
C LEU A 71 -7.46 -1.61 -8.31
N GLY A 72 -8.72 -1.21 -8.50
CA GLY A 72 -9.86 -1.86 -7.86
C GLY A 72 -10.03 -3.33 -8.25
N THR A 73 -9.54 -3.75 -9.43
CA THR A 73 -9.50 -5.15 -9.85
C THR A 73 -8.32 -5.87 -9.23
N ALA A 74 -7.15 -5.24 -9.21
CA ALA A 74 -5.95 -5.79 -8.57
C ALA A 74 -6.20 -6.08 -7.09
N ILE A 75 -6.79 -5.14 -6.34
CA ILE A 75 -7.10 -5.31 -4.90
C ILE A 75 -7.92 -6.58 -4.63
N LYS A 76 -8.89 -6.93 -5.49
CA LYS A 76 -9.72 -8.13 -5.33
C LYS A 76 -8.95 -9.45 -5.45
N ARG A 77 -7.70 -9.42 -5.92
CA ARG A 77 -6.83 -10.59 -6.02
C ARG A 77 -6.08 -10.87 -4.72
N ILE A 78 -6.07 -9.92 -3.79
CA ILE A 78 -5.40 -10.05 -2.49
C ILE A 78 -6.13 -11.10 -1.66
N LYS A 79 -5.38 -12.12 -1.20
CA LYS A 79 -5.95 -13.22 -0.40
C LYS A 79 -6.15 -12.84 1.07
N GLU A 80 -5.24 -12.03 1.61
CA GLU A 80 -5.34 -11.55 2.99
C GLU A 80 -6.44 -10.51 3.11
N LYS A 81 -7.52 -10.87 3.80
CA LYS A 81 -8.75 -10.06 3.90
C LYS A 81 -8.51 -8.71 4.55
N ARG A 82 -7.56 -8.61 5.49
CA ARG A 82 -7.23 -7.33 6.14
C ARG A 82 -6.57 -6.36 5.16
N ILE A 83 -5.64 -6.84 4.34
CA ILE A 83 -4.99 -6.05 3.29
C ILE A 83 -6.04 -5.63 2.25
N GLU A 84 -6.84 -6.56 1.73
CA GLU A 84 -7.90 -6.29 0.76
C GLU A 84 -8.87 -5.19 1.25
N ALA A 85 -9.32 -5.31 2.50
CA ALA A 85 -10.26 -4.38 3.10
C ALA A 85 -9.69 -2.96 3.27
N CYS A 86 -8.45 -2.84 3.74
CA CYS A 86 -7.79 -1.54 3.92
C CYS A 86 -7.47 -0.91 2.56
N ALA A 87 -6.90 -1.67 1.64
CA ALA A 87 -6.56 -1.20 0.30
C ALA A 87 -7.82 -0.77 -0.48
N SER A 88 -8.94 -1.46 -0.34
CA SER A 88 -10.21 -1.07 -0.96
C SER A 88 -10.66 0.32 -0.49
N ARG A 89 -10.62 0.57 0.83
CA ARG A 89 -11.01 1.86 1.42
C ARG A 89 -10.05 2.97 1.01
N ALA A 90 -8.74 2.71 1.07
CA ALA A 90 -7.72 3.64 0.60
C ALA A 90 -7.91 3.97 -0.89
N ALA A 91 -8.28 2.98 -1.70
CA ALA A 91 -8.54 3.19 -3.11
C ALA A 91 -9.81 4.02 -3.37
N TRP A 92 -10.86 3.87 -2.55
CA TRP A 92 -12.06 4.68 -2.66
C TRP A 92 -11.81 6.12 -2.22
N LEU A 93 -11.13 6.32 -1.10
CA LEU A 93 -10.82 7.66 -0.60
C LEU A 93 -9.79 8.37 -1.48
N GLY A 94 -8.77 7.66 -1.96
CA GLY A 94 -7.82 8.20 -2.93
C GLY A 94 -8.45 8.54 -4.29
N ASN A 95 -9.59 7.94 -4.66
CA ASN A 95 -10.34 8.38 -5.84
C ASN A 95 -11.02 9.74 -5.59
N ASP A 96 -11.42 10.06 -4.36
CA ASP A 96 -12.03 11.35 -4.02
C ASP A 96 -11.01 12.50 -4.10
N GLU A 97 -9.72 12.19 -3.97
CA GLU A 97 -8.61 13.14 -4.18
C GLU A 97 -8.30 13.41 -5.67
N THR A 98 -8.92 12.67 -6.59
CA THR A 98 -8.65 12.80 -8.04
C THR A 98 -9.88 13.14 -8.88
N HIS A 99 -11.09 12.86 -8.37
CA HIS A 99 -12.34 13.12 -9.07
C HIS A 99 -13.02 14.41 -8.60
N TYR A 100 -13.82 15.00 -9.49
CA TYR A 100 -14.54 16.25 -9.21
C TYR A 100 -15.56 16.12 -8.07
N VAL A 101 -16.20 14.95 -7.93
CA VAL A 101 -17.20 14.67 -6.90
C VAL A 101 -16.58 13.74 -5.86
N ARG A 102 -16.54 14.19 -4.61
CA ARG A 102 -16.16 13.37 -3.45
C ARG A 102 -17.35 12.52 -3.02
N LYS A 103 -17.09 11.28 -2.59
CA LYS A 103 -18.10 10.37 -2.04
C LYS A 103 -18.06 10.34 -0.51
N TRP A 104 -16.90 10.53 0.08
CA TRP A 104 -16.64 10.49 1.51
C TRP A 104 -16.26 11.91 1.98
N GLU A 105 -17.27 12.77 2.11
CA GLU A 105 -17.08 14.19 2.45
C GLU A 105 -16.64 14.40 3.91
N ASP A 106 -16.86 13.41 4.78
CA ASP A 106 -16.49 13.41 6.21
C ASP A 106 -15.13 12.73 6.47
N LYS A 107 -14.33 12.53 5.42
CA LYS A 107 -13.00 11.92 5.46
C LYS A 107 -12.00 12.80 4.73
N ASP A 108 -10.74 12.75 5.14
CA ASP A 108 -9.69 13.62 4.63
C ASP A 108 -8.41 12.87 4.21
N LEU A 109 -7.35 13.64 3.94
CA LEU A 109 -6.05 13.11 3.53
C LEU A 109 -5.38 12.27 4.63
N GLU A 110 -5.63 12.60 5.89
CA GLU A 110 -5.07 11.88 7.02
C GLU A 110 -5.75 10.51 7.18
N ASP A 111 -7.05 10.40 6.95
CA ASP A 111 -7.74 9.11 6.84
C ASP A 111 -7.14 8.24 5.73
N LEU A 112 -6.84 8.83 4.56
CA LEU A 112 -6.21 8.12 3.44
C LEU A 112 -4.83 7.57 3.84
N LYS A 113 -3.98 8.42 4.42
CA LYS A 113 -2.64 8.03 4.89
C LYS A 113 -2.71 6.93 5.95
N ASN A 114 -3.65 7.02 6.88
CA ASN A 114 -3.86 5.97 7.89
C ASN A 114 -4.25 4.62 7.25
N LEU A 115 -5.14 4.63 6.26
CA LEU A 115 -5.50 3.41 5.53
C LEU A 115 -4.32 2.81 4.76
N ILE A 116 -3.48 3.66 4.14
CA ILE A 116 -2.27 3.22 3.45
C ILE A 116 -1.25 2.64 4.43
N LYS A 117 -1.03 3.31 5.57
CA LYS A 117 -0.18 2.82 6.64
C LYS A 117 -0.63 1.45 7.13
N MET A 118 -1.95 1.24 7.29
CA MET A 118 -2.48 -0.08 7.65
C MET A 118 -2.19 -1.13 6.58
N VAL A 119 -2.28 -0.78 5.28
CA VAL A 119 -1.90 -1.70 4.19
C VAL A 119 -0.42 -2.10 4.30
N VAL A 120 0.47 -1.13 4.52
CA VAL A 120 1.90 -1.36 4.75
C VAL A 120 2.12 -2.27 5.95
N ASP A 121 1.53 -1.95 7.10
CA ASP A 121 1.69 -2.71 8.34
C ASP A 121 1.21 -4.17 8.16
N TRP A 122 0.10 -4.40 7.45
CA TRP A 122 -0.40 -5.75 7.19
C TRP A 122 0.46 -6.53 6.20
N ILE A 123 0.99 -5.89 5.15
CA ILE A 123 1.93 -6.54 4.23
C ILE A 123 3.21 -6.93 4.97
N ASP A 124 3.80 -6.02 5.77
CA ASP A 124 5.00 -6.32 6.56
C ASP A 124 4.76 -7.51 7.51
N LEU A 125 3.61 -7.52 8.18
CA LEU A 125 3.25 -8.60 9.09
C LEU A 125 3.13 -9.93 8.35
N VAL A 126 2.51 -9.97 7.17
CA VAL A 126 2.38 -11.20 6.37
C VAL A 126 3.75 -11.69 5.92
N GLU A 127 4.57 -10.85 5.29
CA GLU A 127 5.88 -11.26 4.78
C GLU A 127 6.79 -11.79 5.90
N ARG A 128 6.84 -11.10 7.04
CA ARG A 128 7.63 -11.55 8.19
C ARG A 128 7.07 -12.84 8.81
N SER A 129 5.75 -13.02 8.81
CA SER A 129 5.16 -14.26 9.31
C SER A 129 5.53 -15.43 8.41
N ASP A 130 5.42 -15.27 7.08
CA ASP A 130 5.79 -16.28 6.09
C ASP A 130 7.29 -16.66 6.21
N GLU A 131 8.17 -15.68 6.44
CA GLU A 131 9.60 -15.93 6.70
C GLU A 131 9.83 -16.81 7.94
N TYR A 132 9.13 -16.52 9.05
CA TYR A 132 9.25 -17.32 10.27
C TYR A 132 8.64 -18.72 10.11
N GLU A 133 7.49 -18.85 9.44
CA GLU A 133 6.87 -20.15 9.17
C GLU A 133 7.78 -21.04 8.29
N ALA A 134 8.47 -20.44 7.32
CA ALA A 134 9.45 -21.15 6.50
C ALA A 134 10.72 -21.52 7.28
N ALA A 135 11.21 -20.63 8.15
CA ALA A 135 12.41 -20.86 8.96
C ALA A 135 12.17 -21.80 10.16
N MET A 136 10.94 -21.89 10.65
CA MET A 136 10.52 -22.68 11.81
C MET A 136 9.31 -23.56 11.46
N PRO A 137 9.47 -24.58 10.61
CA PRO A 137 8.38 -25.46 10.23
C PRO A 137 7.82 -26.20 11.45
N SER A 138 6.51 -26.47 11.42
CA SER A 138 5.84 -27.20 12.51
C SER A 138 6.52 -28.55 12.74
N PRO A 139 6.84 -28.91 14.00
CA PRO A 139 7.41 -30.21 14.31
C PRO A 139 6.42 -31.32 13.91
N GLU A 140 6.94 -32.44 13.39
CA GLU A 140 6.12 -33.59 12.97
C GLU A 140 5.28 -34.19 14.12
N VAL A 141 5.70 -33.94 15.36
CA VAL A 141 4.99 -34.34 16.58
C VAL A 141 4.53 -33.07 17.31
N PRO A 142 3.24 -32.94 17.66
CA PRO A 142 2.76 -31.81 18.45
C PRO A 142 3.53 -31.71 19.77
N VAL A 143 4.06 -30.52 20.06
CA VAL A 143 4.79 -30.24 21.29
C VAL A 143 3.85 -29.70 22.40
N PHE A 144 2.57 -29.49 22.08
CA PHE A 144 1.50 -29.04 22.97
C PHE A 144 0.17 -29.72 22.66
#